data_AF-A0A7C1WPU9-F1
#
_entry.id   AF-A0A7C1WPU9-F1
#
_cell.length_a   1.000
_cell.length_b   1.000
_cell.length_c   1.000
_cell.angle_alpha   90.00
_cell.angle_beta   90.00
_cell.angle_gamma   90.00
#
_symmetry.space_group_name_H-M   'P 1'
#
loop_
_entity.id
_entity.type
_entity.pdbx_description
1 polymer ?
#
loop_
_entity_poly.entity_id
_entity_poly.type
_entity_poly.pdbx_seq_one_letter_code
_entity_poly.pdbx_strand_id
1 'polypeptide(L)' 'RQLPAPFAGRAFDQTLLDQLPAAVDPCGENGEFHSFVFAGPMFDRAIDVTPGEVVTRGGFVFADLLPTVVKGNADVA' A
#
# COMPACT_ATOMS: atom_id res chain seq x y z
N ARG A 1 6.43 -15.46 8.29
CA ARG A 1 6.18 -14.49 9.39
C ARG A 1 5.55 -13.28 8.74
N GLN A 2 4.47 -12.71 9.25
CA GLN A 2 3.78 -11.59 8.59
C GLN A 2 4.00 -10.29 9.36
N LEU A 3 4.06 -9.17 8.63
CA LEU A 3 4.09 -7.84 9.22
C LEU A 3 2.75 -7.54 9.93
N PRO A 4 2.74 -6.88 11.11
CA PRO A 4 1.50 -6.61 11.84
C PRO A 4 0.50 -5.75 11.07
N ALA A 5 -0.79 -5.96 11.33
CA ALA A 5 -1.90 -5.26 10.66
C ALA A 5 -1.78 -3.72 10.59
N PRO A 6 -1.29 -3.00 11.64
CA PRO A 6 -1.16 -1.54 11.58
C PRO A 6 -0.20 -1.00 10.51
N PHE A 7 0.57 -1.85 9.85
CA PHE A 7 1.45 -1.45 8.75
C PHE A 7 0.76 -1.46 7.38
N ALA A 8 -0.36 -2.18 7.22
CA ALA A 8 -1.06 -2.27 5.95
C ALA A 8 -1.55 -0.88 5.49
N GLY A 9 -1.30 -0.55 4.21
CA GLY A 9 -1.74 0.71 3.60
C GLY A 9 -0.84 1.92 3.90
N ARG A 10 0.22 1.77 4.70
CA ARG A 10 1.17 2.84 4.93
C ARG A 10 2.12 3.04 3.74
N ALA A 11 2.60 4.28 3.57
CA ALA A 11 3.67 4.57 2.63
C ALA A 11 4.95 3.82 3.03
N PHE A 12 5.63 3.26 2.04
CA PHE A 12 6.94 2.64 2.22
C PHE A 12 8.02 3.72 2.22
N ASP A 13 8.19 4.38 3.37
CA ASP A 13 9.12 5.50 3.57
C ASP A 13 10.05 5.24 4.77
N GLN A 14 10.93 6.20 5.07
CA GLN A 14 11.87 6.09 6.18
C GLN A 14 11.16 5.89 7.53
N THR A 15 9.98 6.48 7.73
CA THR A 15 9.21 6.33 8.98
C THR A 15 8.69 4.90 9.13
N LEU A 16 8.26 4.27 8.04
CA LEU A 16 7.91 2.85 8.05
C LEU A 16 9.13 1.99 8.35
N LEU A 17 10.26 2.24 7.68
CA LEU A 17 11.51 1.49 7.87
C LEU A 17 12.00 1.55 9.32
N ASP A 18 11.98 2.73 9.93
CA ASP A 18 12.39 2.92 11.33
C ASP A 18 11.47 2.21 12.34
N GLN A 19 10.23 1.93 11.93
CA GLN A 19 9.23 1.27 12.77
C GLN A 19 9.10 -0.23 12.48
N LEU A 20 9.80 -0.76 11.48
CA LEU A 20 9.75 -2.18 11.18
C LEU A 20 10.21 -3.00 12.41
N PRO A 21 9.47 -4.06 12.79
CA PRO A 21 9.94 -4.96 13.82
C PRO A 21 11.29 -5.57 13.43
N ALA A 22 12.21 -5.72 14.38
CA ALA A 22 13.58 -6.20 14.14
C ALA A 22 13.69 -7.57 13.44
N ALA A 23 12.59 -8.32 13.36
CA ALA A 23 12.53 -9.63 12.75
C ALA A 23 11.76 -9.67 11.43
N VAL A 24 11.44 -8.50 10.87
CA VAL A 24 10.91 -8.34 9.51
C VAL A 24 12.05 -7.87 8.63
N ASP A 25 12.29 -8.59 7.53
CA ASP A 25 13.22 -8.13 6.51
C ASP A 25 12.67 -6.86 5.83
N PRO A 26 13.42 -5.74 5.78
CA PRO A 26 12.97 -4.51 5.14
C PRO A 26 12.69 -4.65 3.64
N CYS A 27 13.28 -5.63 2.97
CA CYS A 27 13.03 -5.95 1.57
C CYS A 27 11.84 -6.91 1.38
N GLY A 28 11.30 -7.49 2.47
CA GLY A 28 10.15 -8.40 2.41
C GLY A 28 10.45 -9.75 1.72
N GLU A 29 11.72 -10.16 1.67
CA GLU A 29 12.18 -11.32 0.90
C GLU A 29 11.56 -12.65 1.34
N ASN A 30 11.03 -12.75 2.56
CA ASN A 30 10.41 -13.97 3.10
C ASN A 30 8.86 -13.91 3.09
N GLY A 31 8.28 -12.98 2.31
CA GLY A 31 6.84 -12.80 2.20
C GLY A 31 6.21 -12.13 3.42
N GLU A 32 6.97 -11.31 4.16
CA GLU A 32 6.47 -10.58 5.32
C GLU A 32 5.37 -9.58 4.96
N PHE A 33 5.49 -8.94 3.80
CA PHE A 33 4.54 -8.02 3.22
C PHE A 33 4.75 -7.90 1.70
N HIS A 34 3.79 -7.27 1.02
CA HIS A 34 3.94 -6.84 -0.37
C HIS A 34 3.72 -5.33 -0.45
N SER A 35 4.50 -4.66 -1.29
CA SER A 35 4.35 -3.25 -1.61
C SER A 35 3.75 -3.05 -2.99
N PHE A 36 3.15 -1.89 -3.21
CA PHE A 36 2.73 -1.41 -4.52
C PHE A 36 3.49 -0.12 -4.85
N VAL A 37 4.20 -0.11 -5.97
CA VAL A 37 4.95 1.07 -6.43
C VAL A 37 4.02 1.95 -7.26
N PHE A 38 3.70 3.13 -6.73
CA PHE A 38 2.80 4.09 -7.38
C PHE A 38 3.53 5.32 -7.97
N ALA A 39 4.82 5.48 -7.72
CA ALA A 39 5.64 6.55 -8.28
C ALA A 39 7.11 6.11 -8.41
N GLY A 40 7.83 6.67 -9.39
CA GLY A 40 9.25 6.42 -9.59
C GLY A 40 9.78 7.05 -10.88
N PRO A 41 11.10 7.10 -11.07
CA PRO A 41 11.74 7.76 -12.22
C PRO A 41 11.38 7.12 -13.58
N MET A 42 10.89 5.87 -13.56
CA MET A 42 10.46 5.16 -14.77
C MET A 42 9.02 5.49 -15.19
N PHE A 43 8.27 6.24 -14.39
CA PHE A 43 6.87 6.57 -14.67
C PHE A 43 6.79 7.98 -15.24
N ASP A 44 6.03 8.19 -16.32
CA ASP A 44 5.77 9.54 -16.86
C ASP A 44 5.09 10.46 -15.83
N ARG A 45 4.27 9.87 -14.96
CA ARG A 45 3.62 10.51 -13.81
C ARG A 45 3.27 9.47 -12.75
N ALA A 46 3.09 9.89 -11.50
CA ALA A 46 2.60 9.02 -10.43
C ALA A 46 1.19 8.47 -10.75
N ILE A 47 0.90 7.29 -10.20
CA ILE A 47 -0.45 6.72 -10.15
C ILE A 47 -1.11 7.25 -8.88
N ASP A 48 -2.11 8.12 -9.04
CA ASP A 48 -2.81 8.73 -7.91
C ASP A 48 -3.70 7.70 -7.21
N VAL A 49 -3.23 7.22 -6.07
CA VAL A 49 -3.94 6.28 -5.19
C VAL A 49 -4.02 6.79 -3.76
N THR A 50 -5.07 6.39 -3.06
CA THR A 50 -5.21 6.52 -1.61
C THR A 50 -5.45 5.15 -0.99
N PRO A 51 -4.88 4.85 0.18
CA PRO A 51 -5.29 3.68 0.96
C PRO A 51 -6.80 3.74 1.25
N GLY A 52 -7.48 2.63 1.02
CA GLY A 52 -8.89 2.41 1.31
C GLY A 52 -9.06 1.56 2.57
N GLU A 53 -10.00 0.62 2.50
CA GLU A 53 -10.29 -0.29 3.61
C GLU A 53 -9.11 -1.22 3.91
N VAL A 54 -8.88 -1.48 5.20
CA VAL A 54 -7.96 -2.54 5.65
C VAL A 54 -8.77 -3.79 5.98
N VAL A 55 -8.59 -4.85 5.20
CA VAL A 55 -9.36 -6.10 5.31
C VAL A 55 -8.48 -7.27 5.72
N THR A 56 -9.03 -8.17 6.54
CA THR A 56 -8.38 -9.46 6.86
C THR A 56 -9.04 -10.57 6.05
N ARG A 57 -8.27 -11.27 5.21
CA ARG A 57 -8.76 -12.37 4.37
C ARG A 57 -7.75 -13.51 4.33
N GLY A 58 -8.20 -14.72 4.65
CA GLY A 58 -7.35 -15.92 4.57
C GLY A 58 -6.12 -15.88 5.48
N GLY A 59 -6.19 -15.17 6.61
CA GLY A 59 -5.06 -14.99 7.52
C GLY A 59 -4.02 -13.96 7.06
N PHE A 60 -4.35 -13.11 6.10
CA PHE A 60 -3.52 -11.98 5.65
C PHE A 60 -4.29 -10.67 5.80
N VAL A 61 -3.55 -9.57 5.94
CA VAL A 61 -4.10 -8.21 6.02
C VAL A 61 -3.75 -7.47 4.74
N PHE A 62 -4.75 -6.86 4.12
CA PHE A 62 -4.63 -6.08 2.90
C PHE A 62 -5.15 -4.67 3.16
N ALA A 63 -4.55 -3.68 2.52
CA ALA A 63 -5.15 -2.37 2.36
C ALA A 63 -5.53 -2.21 0.90
N ASP A 64 -6.77 -1.83 0.63
CA ASP A 64 -7.18 -1.46 -0.72
C ASP A 64 -6.43 -0.21 -1.17
N LEU A 65 -6.15 -0.10 -2.47
CA LEU A 65 -5.65 1.12 -3.09
C LEU A 65 -6.71 1.63 -4.05
N LEU A 66 -7.32 2.76 -3.69
CA LEU A 66 -8.40 3.39 -4.45
C LEU A 66 -7.82 4.51 -5.32
N PRO A 67 -8.28 4.68 -6.57
CA PRO A 67 -7.93 5.86 -7.36
C PRO A 67 -8.35 7.15 -6.62
N THR A 68 -7.48 8.15 -6.56
CA THR A 68 -7.81 9.43 -5.90
C THR A 68 -8.87 10.23 -6.69
N VAL A 69 -9.13 9.88 -7.95
CA VAL A 69 -10.20 10.46 -8.76
C VAL A 69 -11.45 9.58 -8.72
N VAL A 70 -12.44 9.99 -7.92
CA VAL A 70 -13.85 9.66 -8.16
C VAL A 70 -14.65 10.97 -8.26
N LYS A 71 -14.85 11.47 -9.47
CA LYS A 71 -15.95 12.40 -9.80
C LYS A 71 -16.60 11.91 -11.09
N GLY A 72 -17.90 11.61 -11.00
CA GLY A 72 -18.65 10.87 -12.00
C GLY A 72 -19.05 11.68 -13.23
N ASN A 73 -19.49 10.95 -14.25
CA ASN A 73 -20.33 11.50 -15.31
C ASN A 73 -21.80 11.25 -14.95
N ALA A 74 -22.33 12.10 -14.07
CA ALA A 74 -23.60 12.73 -14.40
C ALA A 74 -23.21 13.90 -15.32
N ASP A 75 -23.30 13.67 -16.63
CA ASP A 75 -23.44 14.66 -17.71
C ASP A 75 -23.21 13.92 -19.04
N VAL A 76 -24.29 13.34 -19.54
CA VAL A 76 -24.52 13.20 -20.98
C VAL A 76 -25.83 13.92 -21.23
N ALA A 77 -25.70 15.17 -21.71
CA ALA A 77 -26.75 15.81 -22.50
C ALA A 77 -26.79 15.16 -23.89
#